data_AF-A0A0A9WRE8-F1
#
_entry.id   AF-A0A0A9WRE8-F1
#
_cell.length_a   1.000
_cell.length_b   1.000
_cell.length_c   1.000
_cell.angle_alpha   90.00
_cell.angle_beta   90.00
_cell.angle_gamma   90.00
#
_symmetry.space_group_name_H-M   'P 1'
#
loop_
_entity.id
_entity.type
_entity.pdbx_description
1 polymer ?
#
loop_
_entity_poly.entity_id
_entity_poly.type
_entity_poly.pdbx_seq_one_letter_code
_entity_poly.pdbx_strand_id
1 'polypeptide(L)'
;QGSWPSSKGNHGPARQIITGWVVFGLLMSTSFSSTLVSHLAKPKFDKKPEGIRDLVEMGYIWTENSPFPAQRLLNMEDSYNKKWADSIKIVGSMDEKIEDLRKDRRVIIGTDLW
;
A
#
# COMPACT_ATOMS: atom_id res chain seq x y z
N GLN A 1 -26.50 59.55 7.79
CA GLN A 1 -27.25 58.97 6.65
C GLN A 1 -26.32 58.01 5.94
N GLY A 2 -26.58 56.70 5.98
CA GLY A 2 -25.74 55.69 5.32
C GLY A 2 -26.37 55.29 3.99
N SER A 3 -25.66 55.50 2.88
CA SER A 3 -26.09 55.01 1.56
C SER A 3 -25.81 53.52 1.44
N TRP A 4 -26.80 52.70 1.78
CA TRP A 4 -26.77 51.29 1.40
C TRP A 4 -27.02 51.19 -0.12
N PRO A 5 -26.20 50.46 -0.89
CA PRO A 5 -26.45 50.27 -2.30
C PRO A 5 -27.79 49.53 -2.48
N SER A 6 -28.80 50.28 -2.92
CA SER A 6 -30.09 49.71 -3.33
C SER A 6 -29.83 48.86 -4.57
N SER A 7 -30.02 47.55 -4.44
CA SER A 7 -29.95 46.57 -5.54
C SER A 7 -31.05 46.87 -6.56
N LYS A 8 -30.80 47.83 -7.46
CA LYS A 8 -31.65 48.17 -8.62
C LYS A 8 -31.06 47.62 -9.92
N GLY A 9 -30.61 46.37 -9.89
CA GLY A 9 -30.25 45.61 -11.10
C GLY A 9 -31.07 44.34 -11.11
N ASN A 10 -32.07 44.26 -11.98
CA ASN A 10 -32.97 43.11 -12.09
C ASN A 10 -32.25 41.92 -12.76
N HIS A 11 -31.25 41.35 -12.07
CA HIS A 11 -30.48 40.19 -12.51
C HIS A 11 -31.09 38.89 -11.97
N GLY A 12 -32.43 38.78 -11.95
CA GLY A 12 -33.15 37.69 -11.28
C GLY A 12 -32.66 36.28 -11.66
N PRO A 13 -32.74 35.88 -12.95
CA PRO A 13 -32.34 34.54 -13.39
C PRO A 13 -30.82 34.33 -13.38
N ALA A 14 -30.06 35.35 -13.79
CA ALA A 14 -28.60 35.26 -13.88
C ALA A 14 -27.96 35.06 -12.49
N ARG A 15 -28.50 35.70 -11.44
CA ARG A 15 -28.00 35.53 -10.07
C ARG A 15 -28.17 34.09 -9.59
N GLN A 16 -29.32 33.47 -9.88
CA GLN A 16 -29.57 32.07 -9.51
C GLN A 16 -28.65 31.10 -10.27
N ILE A 17 -28.39 31.35 -11.56
CA ILE A 17 -27.45 30.56 -12.37
C ILE A 17 -26.03 30.68 -11.80
N ILE A 18 -25.57 31.90 -11.49
CA ILE A 18 -24.24 32.13 -10.92
C ILE A 18 -24.13 31.49 -9.54
N THR A 19 -25.12 31.64 -8.66
CA THR A 19 -25.10 31.01 -7.34
C THR A 19 -25.13 29.49 -7.44
N GLY A 20 -25.94 28.91 -8.33
CA GLY A 20 -25.94 27.46 -8.59
C GLY A 20 -24.59 26.97 -9.11
N TRP A 21 -23.95 27.73 -9.99
CA TRP A 21 -22.62 27.43 -10.50
C TRP A 21 -21.54 27.47 -9.41
N VAL A 22 -21.61 28.46 -8.52
CA VAL A 22 -20.68 28.58 -7.38
C VAL A 22 -20.88 27.42 -6.40
N VAL A 23 -22.13 27.06 -6.08
CA VAL A 23 -22.42 25.91 -5.21
C VAL A 23 -21.94 24.60 -5.84
N PHE A 24 -22.13 24.43 -7.15
CA PHE A 24 -21.61 23.26 -7.88
C PHE A 24 -20.07 23.21 -7.85
N GLY A 25 -19.40 24.34 -8.09
CA GLY A 25 -17.95 24.44 -8.02
C GLY A 25 -17.40 24.10 -6.62
N LEU A 26 -18.08 24.57 -5.57
CA LEU A 26 -17.74 24.23 -4.18
C LEU A 26 -17.92 22.73 -3.92
N LEU A 27 -19.02 22.13 -4.33
CA LEU A 27 -19.27 20.68 -4.18
C LEU A 27 -18.22 19.84 -4.90
N MET A 28 -17.85 20.22 -6.13
CA MET A 28 -16.80 19.54 -6.89
C MET A 28 -15.43 19.68 -6.23
N SER A 29 -15.10 20.88 -5.75
CA SER A 29 -13.84 21.13 -5.02
C SER A 29 -13.77 20.31 -3.74
N THR A 30 -14.83 20.30 -2.91
CA THR A 30 -14.89 19.49 -1.70
C THR A 30 -14.80 17.98 -2.00
N SER A 31 -15.49 17.51 -3.05
CA SER A 31 -15.43 16.10 -3.46
C SER A 31 -14.05 15.68 -3.92
N PHE A 32 -13.38 16.55 -4.70
CA PHE A 32 -12.01 16.33 -5.15
C PHE A 32 -11.03 16.32 -3.97
N SER A 33 -11.12 17.32 -3.07
CA SER A 33 -10.30 17.36 -1.86
C SER A 33 -10.52 16.14 -0.96
N SER A 34 -11.76 15.69 -0.79
CA SER A 34 -12.08 14.49 0.00
C SER A 34 -11.48 13.22 -0.63
N THR A 35 -11.55 13.11 -1.95
CA THR A 35 -10.98 11.96 -2.68
C THR A 35 -9.45 11.98 -2.60
N LEU A 36 -8.84 13.16 -2.74
CA LEU A 36 -7.40 13.35 -2.63
C LEU A 36 -6.90 12.99 -1.24
N VAL A 37 -7.58 13.47 -0.18
CA VAL A 37 -7.24 13.11 1.20
C VAL A 37 -7.42 11.61 1.41
N SER A 38 -8.49 10.99 0.91
CA SER A 38 -8.66 9.54 1.02
C SER A 38 -7.57 8.76 0.28
N HIS A 39 -7.06 9.27 -0.83
CA HIS A 39 -5.98 8.62 -1.59
C HIS A 39 -4.63 8.81 -0.90
N LEU A 40 -4.33 10.00 -0.38
CA LEU A 40 -3.07 10.32 0.28
C LEU A 40 -2.99 9.72 1.70
N ALA A 41 -4.12 9.68 2.40
CA ALA A 41 -4.22 9.13 3.75
C ALA A 41 -4.44 7.62 3.77
N LYS A 42 -4.55 6.96 2.61
CA LYS A 42 -4.43 5.50 2.54
C LYS A 42 -2.94 5.16 2.65
N PRO A 43 -2.45 4.73 3.82
CA PRO A 43 -1.15 4.08 3.84
C PRO A 43 -1.20 2.90 2.85
N LYS A 44 -0.14 2.72 2.05
CA LYS A 44 0.09 1.46 1.35
C LYS A 44 0.34 0.38 2.40
N PHE A 45 -0.71 -0.03 3.11
CA PHE A 45 -0.69 -1.27 3.88
C PHE A 45 -0.83 -2.38 2.86
N ASP A 46 0.31 -2.81 2.30
CA ASP A 46 0.42 -4.22 2.03
C ASP A 46 0.29 -4.91 3.39
N LYS A 47 -0.71 -5.78 3.52
CA LYS A 47 -0.96 -6.55 4.73
C LYS A 47 0.38 -7.16 5.13
N LYS A 48 0.89 -6.80 6.31
CA LYS A 48 2.13 -7.39 6.81
C LYS A 48 1.86 -8.88 7.00
N PRO A 49 2.67 -9.78 6.42
CA PRO A 49 2.50 -11.20 6.66
C PRO A 49 2.71 -11.48 8.15
N GLU A 50 1.71 -12.10 8.80
CA GLU A 50 1.78 -12.42 10.23
C GLU A 50 2.35 -13.81 10.48
N GLY A 51 2.36 -14.67 9.45
CA GLY A 51 2.89 -16.02 9.55
C GLY A 51 3.24 -16.66 8.21
N ILE A 52 3.69 -17.91 8.27
CA ILE A 52 4.16 -18.68 7.10
C ILE A 52 3.09 -18.81 6.01
N ARG A 53 1.83 -18.97 6.42
CA ARG A 53 0.71 -19.04 5.49
C ARG A 53 0.58 -17.77 4.64
N ASP A 54 0.63 -16.60 5.28
CA ASP A 54 0.58 -15.32 4.57
C ASP A 54 1.81 -15.16 3.66
N LEU A 55 3.00 -15.59 4.11
CA LEU A 55 4.23 -15.53 3.31
C LEU A 55 4.10 -16.35 2.01
N VAL A 56 3.55 -17.56 2.10
CA VAL A 56 3.31 -18.43 0.95
C VAL A 56 2.21 -17.86 0.04
N GLU A 57 1.10 -17.39 0.61
CA GLU A 57 -0.03 -16.85 -0.16
C GLU A 57 0.31 -15.53 -0.86
N MET A 58 1.17 -14.70 -0.27
CA MET A 58 1.69 -13.47 -0.86
C MET A 58 2.86 -13.72 -1.83
N GLY A 59 3.32 -14.96 -1.97
CA GLY A 59 4.38 -15.34 -2.92
C GLY A 59 5.77 -14.81 -2.53
N TYR A 60 6.05 -14.70 -1.24
CA TYR A 60 7.40 -14.41 -0.77
C TYR A 60 8.33 -15.58 -1.08
N ILE A 61 9.59 -15.23 -1.35
CA ILE A 61 10.68 -16.18 -1.57
C ILE A 61 11.77 -15.80 -0.57
N TRP A 62 12.35 -16.80 0.08
CA TRP A 62 13.42 -16.60 1.02
C TRP A 62 14.76 -16.98 0.41
N THR A 63 15.76 -16.16 0.66
CA THR A 63 17.08 -16.25 0.00
C THR A 63 18.15 -16.56 1.03
N GLU A 64 18.92 -17.61 0.78
CA GLU A 64 19.97 -18.08 1.68
C GLU A 64 21.30 -18.33 0.95
N ASN A 65 22.42 -18.18 1.64
CA ASN A 65 23.76 -18.37 1.08
C ASN A 65 24.23 -19.85 1.12
N SER A 66 23.54 -20.68 1.88
CA SER A 66 23.92 -22.05 2.20
C SER A 66 22.67 -22.93 2.30
N PRO A 67 22.74 -24.23 1.95
CA PRO A 67 21.62 -25.14 2.14
C PRO A 67 21.17 -25.18 3.60
N PHE A 68 19.98 -24.65 3.84
CA PHE A 68 19.38 -24.55 5.16
C PHE A 68 18.54 -25.79 5.48
N PRO A 69 18.73 -26.45 6.63
CA PRO A 69 17.94 -27.61 7.02
C PRO A 69 16.54 -27.18 7.50
N ALA A 70 15.67 -26.80 6.57
CA ALA A 70 14.31 -26.32 6.83
C ALA A 70 13.48 -27.30 7.70
N GLN A 71 13.77 -28.60 7.60
CA GLN A 71 13.13 -29.69 8.38
C GLN A 71 13.32 -29.55 9.89
N ARG A 72 14.35 -28.83 10.36
CA ARG A 72 14.60 -28.64 11.80
C ARG A 72 13.74 -27.55 12.43
N LEU A 73 13.19 -26.64 11.61
CA LEU A 73 12.47 -25.45 12.08
C LEU A 73 11.00 -25.45 11.64
N LEU A 74 10.70 -26.10 10.52
CA LEU A 74 9.36 -26.15 9.94
C LEU A 74 8.75 -27.53 10.13
N ASN A 75 7.48 -27.57 10.53
CA ASN A 75 6.72 -28.81 10.57
C ASN A 75 6.38 -29.24 9.14
N MET A 76 7.07 -30.26 8.62
CA MET A 76 6.90 -30.78 7.25
C MET A 76 5.60 -31.55 7.01
N GLU A 77 4.86 -31.88 8.07
CA GLU A 77 3.51 -32.47 7.95
C GLU A 77 2.48 -31.42 7.48
N ASP A 78 2.75 -30.13 7.73
CA ASP A 78 1.91 -29.04 7.23
C ASP A 78 2.29 -28.68 5.79
N SER A 79 1.28 -28.72 4.91
CA SER A 79 1.37 -28.35 3.51
C SER A 79 1.90 -26.93 3.26
N TYR A 80 1.60 -25.95 4.12
CA TYR A 80 2.07 -24.57 3.97
C TYR A 80 3.54 -24.44 4.32
N ASN A 81 3.96 -25.08 5.42
CA ASN A 81 5.36 -25.12 5.84
C ASN A 81 6.24 -25.84 4.82
N LYS A 82 5.74 -26.93 4.21
CA LYS A 82 6.43 -27.62 3.13
C LYS A 82 6.60 -26.72 1.90
N LYS A 83 5.54 -26.04 1.47
CA LYS A 83 5.62 -25.07 0.36
C LYS A 83 6.57 -23.93 0.65
N TRP A 84 6.58 -23.44 1.89
CA TRP A 84 7.52 -22.43 2.34
C TRP A 84 8.95 -22.96 2.27
N ALA A 85 9.21 -24.18 2.76
CA ALA A 85 10.51 -24.82 2.67
C ALA A 85 11.03 -24.93 1.22
N ASP A 86 10.14 -25.32 0.30
CA ASP A 86 10.46 -25.50 -1.13
C ASP A 86 10.70 -24.16 -1.85
N SER A 87 10.24 -23.03 -1.28
CA SER A 87 10.44 -21.68 -1.84
C SER A 87 11.82 -21.08 -1.56
N ILE A 88 12.79 -21.88 -1.10
CA ILE A 88 14.14 -21.40 -0.81
C ILE A 88 14.94 -21.18 -2.09
N LYS A 89 15.58 -20.02 -2.19
CA LYS A 89 16.55 -19.71 -3.25
C LYS A 89 17.95 -19.66 -2.66
N ILE A 90 18.79 -20.61 -3.07
CA ILE A 90 20.20 -20.65 -2.66
C ILE A 90 21.02 -19.78 -3.62
N VAL A 91 21.85 -18.92 -3.03
CA VAL A 91 22.68 -17.94 -3.73
C VAL A 91 24.14 -18.13 -3.32
N GLY A 92 25.08 -17.90 -4.23
CA GLY A 92 26.48 -18.29 -4.02
C GLY A 92 27.30 -17.29 -3.19
N SER A 93 26.87 -16.03 -3.11
CA SER A 93 27.58 -14.95 -2.42
C SER A 93 26.65 -14.05 -1.60
N MET A 94 27.22 -13.39 -0.58
CA MET A 94 26.51 -12.38 0.21
C MET A 94 26.12 -11.17 -0.65
N ASP A 95 26.94 -10.79 -1.64
CA ASP A 95 26.62 -9.68 -2.54
C ASP A 95 25.40 -10.00 -3.41
N GLU A 96 25.33 -11.22 -3.94
CA GLU A 96 24.18 -11.70 -4.69
C GLU A 96 22.93 -11.82 -3.80
N LYS A 97 23.10 -12.19 -2.51
CA LYS A 97 22.00 -12.21 -1.52
C LYS A 97 21.43 -10.81 -1.31
N ILE A 98 22.29 -9.80 -1.13
CA ILE A 98 21.88 -8.39 -1.01
C ILE A 98 21.19 -7.91 -2.28
N GLU A 99 21.71 -8.26 -3.46
CA GLU A 99 21.09 -7.90 -4.73
C GLU A 99 19.73 -8.57 -4.93
N ASP A 100 19.59 -9.83 -4.54
CA ASP A 100 18.31 -10.53 -4.59
C ASP A 100 17.30 -9.92 -3.61
N LEU A 101 17.72 -9.51 -2.41
CA LEU A 101 16.86 -8.83 -1.42
C LEU A 101 16.34 -7.47 -1.87
N ARG A 102 16.99 -6.83 -2.86
CA ARG A 102 16.45 -5.61 -3.48
C ARG A 102 15.26 -5.87 -4.39
N LYS A 103 15.00 -7.13 -4.77
CA LYS A 103 13.84 -7.52 -5.57
C LYS A 103 12.59 -7.60 -4.71
N ASP A 104 11.45 -7.41 -5.34
CA ASP A 104 10.17 -7.47 -4.66
C ASP A 104 9.89 -8.88 -4.09
N ARG A 105 9.24 -8.94 -2.93
CA ARG A 105 8.87 -10.17 -2.22
C ARG A 105 10.05 -11.12 -1.93
N ARG A 106 11.17 -10.57 -1.45
CA ARG A 106 12.33 -11.33 -0.98
C ARG A 106 12.57 -11.13 0.51
N VAL A 107 12.84 -12.22 1.22
CA VAL A 107 13.07 -12.20 2.68
C VAL A 107 14.26 -13.08 3.07
N ILE A 108 14.77 -12.85 4.26
CA ILE A 108 15.76 -13.70 4.92
C ILE A 108 15.17 -14.27 6.20
N ILE A 109 15.63 -15.45 6.59
CA ILE A 109 15.42 -15.94 7.95
C ILE A 109 16.62 -15.50 8.78
N GLY A 110 16.39 -14.98 9.99
CA GLY A 110 17.41 -14.39 10.86
C GLY A 110 18.42 -15.38 11.45
N THR A 111 18.74 -16.47 10.75
CA THR A 111 19.73 -17.46 11.19
C THR A 111 21.17 -16.98 11.04
N ASP A 112 21.40 -15.90 10.27
CA ASP A 112 22.71 -15.27 10.04
C ASP A 112 23.05 -14.14 11.04
N LEU A 113 22.21 -13.90 12.05
CA LEU A 113 22.40 -12.81 13.03
C LEU A 113 23.11 -13.25 14.32
N TRP A 114 23.76 -14.42 14.32
CA TRP A 114 24.50 -14.96 15.46
C TRP A 114 25.89 -15.44 15.06
#